data_AF-A0A9D4H5Q9-F1
#
_entry.id   AF-A0A9D4H5Q9-F1
#
_cell.length_a   1.000
_cell.length_b   1.000
_cell.length_c   1.000
_cell.angle_alpha   90.00
_cell.angle_beta   90.00
_cell.angle_gamma   90.00
#
_symmetry.space_group_name_H-M   'P 1'
#
loop_
_entity.id
_entity.type
_entity.pdbx_description
1 polymer ?
#
loop_
_entity_poly.entity_id
_entity_poly.type
_entity_poly.pdbx_seq_one_letter_code
_entity_poly.pdbx_strand_id
1 'polypeptide(L)'
;MIYSGQAAGGHYQHTGSGEYICLPNDPEYDKYNQINDDVRSLMYGAEYETRQNPQALGDLHKNDVPCSVCLARGKTTLMIPGRTSC
;
A
#
# COMPACT_ATOMS: atom_id res chain seq x y z
N MET A 1 9.94 -4.40 14.08
CA MET A 1 9.06 -4.32 12.90
C MET A 1 7.76 -5.04 13.23
N ILE A 2 6.61 -4.56 12.76
CA ILE A 2 5.30 -5.20 12.95
C ILE A 2 4.93 -6.00 11.70
N TYR A 3 4.90 -5.35 10.53
CA TYR A 3 4.74 -6.04 9.24
C TYR A 3 5.48 -5.30 8.12
N SER A 4 5.72 -6.01 7.03
CA SER A 4 6.20 -5.48 5.75
C SER A 4 5.10 -5.58 4.70
N GLY A 5 5.20 -4.74 3.68
CA GLY A 5 4.13 -4.58 2.70
C GLY A 5 4.56 -3.78 1.50
N GLN A 6 3.55 -3.31 0.76
CA GLN A 6 3.71 -2.41 -0.38
C GLN A 6 2.97 -1.10 -0.10
N ALA A 7 3.59 0.01 -0.50
CA ALA A 7 2.95 1.31 -0.41
C ALA A 7 1.78 1.36 -1.40
N ALA A 8 0.66 1.92 -0.97
CA ALA A 8 -0.52 2.08 -1.80
C ALA A 8 -1.15 3.45 -1.56
N GLY A 9 -1.79 3.98 -2.60
CA GLY A 9 -2.47 5.26 -2.57
C GLY A 9 -3.52 5.32 -3.67
N GLY A 10 -3.98 6.51 -4.02
CA GLY A 10 -4.86 6.68 -5.17
C GLY A 10 -4.09 6.81 -6.48
N HIS A 11 -4.79 6.53 -7.57
CA HIS A 11 -4.27 6.74 -8.91
C HIS A 11 -4.08 8.24 -9.18
N TYR A 12 -3.02 8.60 -9.90
CA TYR A 12 -2.66 10.00 -10.16
C TYR A 12 -3.73 10.80 -10.93
N GLN A 13 -4.67 10.12 -11.61
CA GLN A 13 -5.81 10.74 -12.30
C GLN A 13 -7.07 10.85 -11.43
N HIS A 14 -7.09 10.25 -10.24
CA HIS A 14 -8.24 10.26 -9.36
C HIS A 14 -8.13 11.40 -8.34
N THR A 15 -9.22 12.14 -8.15
CA THR A 15 -9.33 13.16 -7.10
C THR A 15 -9.85 12.54 -5.81
N GLY A 16 -9.53 13.13 -4.65
CA GLY A 16 -9.96 12.61 -3.36
C GLY A 16 -9.10 11.47 -2.79
N SER A 17 -7.91 11.22 -3.36
CA SER A 17 -6.94 10.30 -2.77
C SER A 17 -6.24 10.91 -1.56
N GLY A 18 -6.05 10.11 -0.50
CA GLY A 18 -5.25 10.46 0.67
C GLY A 18 -3.75 10.20 0.51
N GLU A 19 -3.03 10.24 1.63
CA GLU A 19 -1.61 9.87 1.72
C GLU A 19 -1.37 8.37 1.46
N TYR A 20 -0.12 8.02 1.12
CA TYR A 20 0.27 6.62 0.95
C TYR A 20 0.17 5.85 2.28
N ILE A 21 -0.41 4.65 2.22
CA ILE A 21 -0.48 3.71 3.34
C ILE A 21 0.32 2.45 3.04
N CYS A 22 0.69 1.71 4.08
CA CYS A 22 1.40 0.45 3.93
C CYS A 22 0.42 -0.73 3.94
N LEU A 23 0.20 -1.38 2.80
CA LEU A 23 -0.67 -2.55 2.70
C LEU A 23 0.12 -3.84 2.93
N PRO A 24 -0.37 -4.79 3.75
CA PRO A 24 0.28 -6.09 3.91
C PRO A 24 0.25 -6.88 2.58
N ASN A 25 1.27 -7.71 2.37
CA ASN A 25 1.37 -8.54 1.16
C ASN A 25 0.34 -9.69 1.12
N ASP A 26 -0.25 -10.01 2.25
CA ASP A 26 -1.15 -11.15 2.47
C ASP A 26 -2.49 -10.69 3.08
N PRO A 27 -3.34 -9.97 2.31
CA PRO A 27 -4.62 -9.47 2.79
C PRO A 27 -5.59 -10.61 3.13
N GLU A 28 -6.48 -10.34 4.08
CA GLU A 28 -7.61 -11.20 4.42
C GLU A 28 -8.91 -10.64 3.83
N TYR A 29 -9.64 -11.50 3.13
CA TYR A 29 -10.95 -11.18 2.59
C TYR A 29 -12.00 -11.88 3.44
N ASP A 30 -12.77 -11.14 4.23
CA ASP A 30 -13.87 -11.69 5.02
C ASP A 30 -15.14 -11.84 4.16
N LYS A 31 -15.91 -10.75 4.01
CA LYS A 31 -17.16 -10.71 3.22
C LYS A 31 -17.03 -9.80 2.02
N TYR A 32 -16.33 -10.28 1.00
CA TYR A 32 -16.23 -9.56 -0.26
C TYR A 32 -17.42 -9.90 -1.17
N ASN A 33 -18.32 -8.93 -1.36
CA ASN A 33 -19.31 -8.98 -2.44
C ASN A 33 -18.73 -8.21 -3.63
N GLN A 34 -18.62 -8.85 -4.79
CA GLN A 34 -18.23 -8.28 -6.10
C GLN A 34 -19.27 -7.27 -6.64
N ILE A 35 -19.69 -6.31 -5.82
CA ILE A 35 -20.56 -5.23 -6.25
C ILE A 35 -19.67 -4.19 -6.93
N ASN A 36 -19.94 -3.92 -8.21
CA ASN A 36 -19.26 -2.97 -9.09
C ASN A 36 -18.44 -1.90 -8.37
N ASP A 37 -17.12 -1.97 -8.53
CA ASP A 37 -16.13 -1.13 -7.84
C ASP A 37 -16.13 0.35 -8.30
N ASP A 38 -16.93 0.69 -9.31
CA ASP A 38 -17.00 2.04 -9.92
C ASP A 38 -17.58 3.14 -9.01
N VAL A 39 -18.16 2.79 -7.85
CA VAL A 39 -18.79 3.75 -6.92
C VAL A 39 -17.97 3.95 -5.64
N ARG A 40 -16.82 3.26 -5.49
CA ARG A 40 -15.99 3.30 -4.27
C ARG A 40 -14.68 4.04 -4.51
N SER A 41 -14.08 4.53 -3.43
CA SER A 41 -12.70 5.03 -3.48
C SER A 41 -11.75 3.85 -3.75
N LEU A 42 -11.05 3.92 -4.87
CA LEU A 42 -10.11 2.90 -5.30
C LEU A 42 -8.70 3.17 -4.73
N MET A 43 -8.03 2.10 -4.30
CA MET A 43 -6.63 2.12 -3.90
C MET A 43 -5.80 1.29 -4.87
N TYR A 44 -4.60 1.79 -5.17
CA TYR A 44 -3.65 1.23 -6.11
C TYR A 44 -2.28 1.11 -5.43
N GLY A 45 -1.51 0.09 -5.82
CA GLY A 45 -0.09 0.01 -5.46
C GLY A 45 0.68 1.22 -5.98
N ALA A 46 1.66 1.68 -5.22
CA ALA A 46 2.60 2.70 -5.63
C ALA A 46 3.80 2.04 -6.32
N GLU A 47 4.21 2.59 -7.46
CA GLU A 47 5.38 2.13 -8.20
C GLU A 47 6.43 3.23 -8.30
N TYR A 48 7.69 2.84 -8.47
CA TYR A 48 8.76 3.77 -8.78
C TYR A 48 8.63 4.27 -10.23
N GLU A 49 8.28 5.54 -10.38
CA GLU A 49 8.22 6.20 -11.68
C GLU A 49 9.52 6.96 -11.96
N THR A 50 10.56 6.23 -12.39
CA THR A 50 11.89 6.78 -12.70
C THR A 50 12.17 6.80 -14.20
N ARG A 51 12.70 7.92 -14.71
CA ARG A 51 13.19 8.02 -16.11
C ARG A 51 14.55 7.36 -16.33
N GLN A 52 15.38 7.30 -15.29
CA GLN A 52 16.71 6.72 -15.32
C GLN A 52 16.91 5.93 -14.04
N ASN A 53 17.41 4.71 -14.18
CA ASN A 53 17.61 3.80 -13.08
C ASN A 53 18.93 4.11 -12.35
N PRO A 54 18.93 4.23 -11.01
CA PRO A 54 20.17 4.33 -10.25
C PRO A 54 21.02 3.08 -10.47
N GLN A 55 22.27 3.22 -10.91
CA GLN A 55 23.14 2.06 -11.20
C GLN A 55 23.27 1.10 -10.01
N ALA A 56 23.21 1.62 -8.78
CA ALA A 56 23.32 0.84 -7.55
C ALA A 56 22.08 0.00 -7.22
N LEU A 57 20.91 0.31 -7.80
CA LEU A 57 19.62 -0.32 -7.45
C LEU A 57 19.04 -1.18 -8.57
N GLY A 58 19.68 -1.21 -9.75
CA GLY A 58 19.18 -1.95 -10.90
C GLY A 58 17.95 -1.27 -11.53
N ASP A 59 17.20 -2.03 -12.34
CA ASP A 59 15.98 -1.53 -12.97
C ASP A 59 14.89 -1.34 -11.92
N LEU A 60 14.54 -0.08 -11.64
CA LEU A 60 13.58 0.30 -10.60
C LEU A 60 12.24 0.72 -11.21
N HIS A 61 12.22 1.16 -12.46
CA HIS A 61 11.00 1.64 -13.10
C HIS A 61 9.89 0.58 -13.08
N LYS A 62 8.69 0.97 -12.63
CA LYS A 62 7.50 0.09 -12.49
C LYS A 62 7.65 -1.05 -11.49
N ASN A 63 8.63 -0.99 -10.60
CA ASN A 63 8.63 -1.88 -9.44
C ASN A 63 7.79 -1.28 -8.32
N ASP A 64 7.11 -2.15 -7.59
CA ASP A 64 6.32 -1.78 -6.42
C ASP A 64 7.22 -1.18 -5.33
N VAL A 65 6.71 -0.15 -4.66
CA VAL A 65 7.42 0.53 -3.57
C VAL A 65 7.23 -0.26 -2.27
N PRO A 66 8.29 -0.88 -1.71
CA PRO A 66 8.17 -1.61 -0.45
C PRO A 66 7.94 -0.64 0.72
N CYS A 67 7.21 -1.11 1.72
CA CYS A 67 6.99 -0.39 2.97
C CYS A 67 7.13 -1.31 4.19
N SER A 68 7.36 -0.72 5.35
CA SER A 68 7.35 -1.44 6.63
C SER A 68 6.75 -0.57 7.73
N VAL A 69 6.01 -1.20 8.63
CA VAL A 69 5.52 -0.55 9.84
C VAL A 69 6.37 -0.99 11.02
N CYS A 70 6.98 -0.01 11.69
CA CYS A 70 7.88 -0.24 12.81
C CYS A 70 7.15 -0.18 14.16
N LEU A 71 7.64 -0.97 15.11
CA LEU A 71 7.17 -0.87 16.49
C LEU A 71 7.69 0.44 17.10
N ALA A 72 6.79 1.28 17.58
CA ALA A 72 7.14 2.47 18.35
C ALA A 72 7.25 2.15 19.85
N ARG A 73 8.10 2.86 20.58
CA ARG A 73 8.17 2.75 22.04
C ARG A 73 6.99 3.51 22.66
N GLY A 74 6.12 2.81 23.39
CA GLY A 74 4.95 3.40 24.05
C GLY A 74 3.66 2.63 23.72
N LYS A 75 2.53 3.10 24.24
CA LYS A 75 1.22 2.56 23.85
C LYS A 75 0.79 3.20 22.54
N THR A 76 0.63 2.39 21.50
CA THR A 76 0.14 2.81 20.18
C THR A 76 -0.99 1.88 19.73
N THR A 77 -1.98 2.44 19.04
CA THR A 77 -2.98 1.63 18.32
C THR A 77 -2.63 1.68 16.84
N LEU A 78 -2.62 0.52 16.19
CA LEU A 78 -2.28 0.37 14.78
C LEU A 78 -3.48 -0.25 14.05
N MET A 79 -3.81 0.32 12.89
CA MET A 79 -4.67 -0.32 11.90
C MET A 79 -3.77 -1.07 10.92
N ILE A 80 -4.07 -2.34 10.65
CA ILE A 80 -3.46 -3.13 9.56
C ILE A 80 -4.51 -3.20 8.44
N PRO A 81 -4.41 -2.38 7.39
CA PRO A 81 -5.43 -2.33 6.35
C PRO A 81 -5.53 -3.67 5.63
N GLY A 82 -6.75 -4.08 5.28
CA GLY A 82 -6.96 -5.33 4.56
C GLY A 82 -6.71 -6.60 5.38
N ARG A 83 -6.63 -6.49 6.72
CA ARG A 83 -6.62 -7.65 7.62
C ARG A 83 -7.61 -7.49 8.75
N THR A 84 -8.16 -8.62 9.20
CA THR A 84 -9.05 -8.69 10.37
C THR A 84 -8.36 -9.34 11.57
N SER A 85 -7.31 -10.14 11.31
CA SER A 85 -6.40 -10.65 12.30
C SER A 85 -5.19 -9.72 12.51
N CYS A 86 -4.59 -9.83 13.70
CA CYS A 86 -3.37 -9.14 14.09
C CYS A 86 -2.18 -10.11 14.06
#